data_AF-A0A2P2I6V6-F1
#
_entry.id   AF-A0A2P2I6V6-F1
#
_cell.length_a   1.000
_cell.length_b   1.000
_cell.length_c   1.000
_cell.angle_alpha   90.00
_cell.angle_beta   90.00
_cell.angle_gamma   90.00
#
_symmetry.space_group_name_H-M   'P 1'
#
loop_
_entity.id
_entity.type
_entity.pdbx_description
1 polymer ?
#
loop_
_entity_poly.entity_id
_entity_poly.type
_entity_poly.pdbx_seq_one_letter_code
_entity_poly.pdbx_strand_id
1 'polypeptide(L)'
;VFVTLLMYLYYHGIIDHSGINFKAYWWQPWQPDCIFHDNHHQYFHVNFGFNCALWDKIHGTYRQKDKVYNEEIFYGQGKDIDECDASELATDLQERLSENKLAYRGNVKEEQVQAIASKLQR
;
A
#
# COMPACT_ATOMS: atom_id res chain seq x y z
N VAL A 1 -0.47 6.29 -29.80
CA VAL A 1 0.17 5.48 -28.73
C VAL A 1 0.79 6.37 -27.67
N PHE A 2 1.85 7.14 -27.97
CA PHE A 2 2.55 7.96 -26.95
C PHE A 2 1.63 8.97 -26.22
N VAL A 3 0.89 9.80 -26.97
CA VAL A 3 -0.04 10.78 -26.37
C VAL A 3 -1.11 10.10 -25.51
N THR A 4 -1.65 8.97 -25.95
CA THR A 4 -2.63 8.20 -25.18
C THR A 4 -2.05 7.71 -23.86
N LEU A 5 -0.82 7.20 -23.86
CA LEU A 5 -0.13 6.77 -22.65
C LEU A 5 0.15 7.94 -21.70
N LEU A 6 0.58 9.09 -22.24
CA LEU A 6 0.77 10.29 -21.43
C LEU A 6 -0.54 10.74 -20.78
N MET A 7 -1.62 10.84 -21.55
CA MET A 7 -2.92 11.23 -21.01
C MET A 7 -3.39 10.27 -19.92
N TYR A 8 -3.17 8.96 -20.10
CA TYR A 8 -3.46 7.95 -19.07
C TYR A 8 -2.64 8.19 -17.79
N LEU A 9 -1.33 8.40 -17.92
CA LEU A 9 -0.44 8.67 -16.78
C LEU A 9 -0.83 9.93 -16.03
N TYR A 10 -1.10 11.02 -16.74
CA TYR A 10 -1.53 12.29 -16.13
C TYR A 10 -2.89 12.17 -15.46
N TYR A 11 -3.86 11.50 -16.09
CA TYR A 11 -5.17 11.29 -15.51
C TYR A 11 -5.06 10.55 -14.18
N HIS A 12 -4.41 9.38 -14.17
CA HIS A 12 -4.28 8.60 -12.94
C HIS A 12 -3.47 9.35 -11.88
N GLY A 13 -2.39 10.02 -12.27
CA GLY A 13 -1.60 10.78 -11.30
C GLY A 13 -2.32 11.97 -10.68
N ILE A 14 -3.18 12.66 -11.43
CA ILE A 14 -4.03 13.71 -10.85
C ILE A 14 -5.06 13.08 -9.90
N ILE A 15 -5.70 11.98 -10.30
CA ILE A 15 -6.75 11.34 -9.50
C ILE A 15 -6.17 10.79 -8.19
N ASP A 16 -5.05 10.05 -8.23
CA ASP A 16 -4.33 9.53 -7.07
C ASP A 16 -3.98 10.62 -6.04
N HIS A 17 -3.70 11.85 -6.49
CA HIS A 17 -3.31 12.97 -5.63
C HIS A 17 -4.43 13.99 -5.34
N SER A 18 -5.66 13.71 -5.75
CA SER A 18 -6.80 14.63 -5.61
C SER A 18 -7.69 14.36 -4.39
N GLY A 19 -7.37 13.33 -3.60
CA GLY A 19 -8.22 12.85 -2.51
C GLY A 19 -9.44 12.03 -2.98
N ILE A 20 -9.51 11.71 -4.27
CA ILE A 20 -10.55 10.82 -4.83
C ILE A 20 -10.16 9.37 -4.56
N ASN A 21 -11.01 8.69 -3.81
CA ASN A 21 -10.89 7.25 -3.60
C ASN A 21 -11.41 6.48 -4.83
N PHE A 22 -10.56 6.33 -5.86
CA PHE A 22 -10.89 5.52 -7.02
C PHE A 22 -10.57 4.04 -6.80
N LYS A 23 -11.30 3.21 -7.52
CA LYS A 23 -11.12 1.77 -7.60
C LYS A 23 -10.79 1.40 -9.03
N ALA A 24 -9.75 0.60 -9.23
CA ALA A 24 -9.43 0.03 -10.52
C ALA A 24 -10.60 -0.80 -11.06
N TYR A 25 -10.82 -0.77 -12.37
CA TYR A 25 -11.82 -1.66 -12.95
C TYR A 25 -11.31 -3.09 -13.00
N TRP A 26 -12.21 -4.07 -12.96
CA TRP A 26 -11.85 -5.50 -12.99
C TRP A 26 -11.07 -5.90 -14.25
N TRP A 27 -11.24 -5.18 -15.36
CA TRP A 27 -10.55 -5.39 -16.63
C TRP A 27 -9.19 -4.66 -16.71
N GLN A 28 -8.76 -3.95 -15.67
CA GLN A 28 -7.47 -3.27 -15.56
C GLN A 28 -6.60 -3.89 -14.45
N PRO A 29 -6.19 -5.17 -14.57
CA PRO A 29 -5.48 -5.87 -13.49
C PRO A 29 -4.10 -5.29 -13.13
N TRP A 30 -3.53 -4.41 -13.98
CA TRP A 30 -2.28 -3.71 -13.72
C TRP A 30 -2.49 -2.44 -12.88
N GLN A 31 -3.60 -1.73 -13.05
CA GLN A 31 -3.87 -0.46 -12.37
C GLN A 31 -4.24 -0.75 -10.91
N PRO A 32 -3.50 -0.23 -9.93
CA PRO A 32 -3.90 -0.37 -8.54
C PRO A 32 -5.05 0.57 -8.16
N ASP A 33 -5.72 0.27 -7.05
CA ASP A 33 -6.60 1.22 -6.35
C ASP A 33 -5.76 2.34 -5.69
N CYS A 34 -6.36 3.50 -5.37
CA CYS A 34 -5.63 4.66 -4.81
C CYS A 34 -4.80 4.33 -3.57
N ILE A 35 -5.28 3.39 -2.73
CA ILE A 35 -4.62 2.99 -1.49
C ILE A 35 -3.21 2.44 -1.70
N PHE A 36 -2.90 1.93 -2.89
CA PHE A 36 -1.56 1.47 -3.21
C PHE A 36 -0.55 2.63 -3.21
N HIS A 37 -0.94 3.76 -3.81
CA HIS A 37 -0.14 4.97 -3.88
C HIS A 37 -0.19 5.78 -2.57
N ASP A 38 -1.35 5.81 -1.89
CA ASP A 38 -1.44 6.40 -0.55
C ASP A 38 -0.45 5.70 0.42
N ASN A 39 -0.40 4.37 0.37
CA ASN A 39 0.56 3.59 1.16
C ASN A 39 2.02 3.86 0.74
N HIS A 40 2.28 4.21 -0.53
CA HIS A 40 3.62 4.66 -0.93
C HIS A 40 4.00 5.97 -0.24
N HIS A 41 3.11 6.95 -0.13
CA HIS A 41 3.39 8.19 0.63
C HIS A 41 3.46 7.98 2.13
N GLN A 42 2.78 6.96 2.66
CA GLN A 42 2.80 6.66 4.07
C GLN A 42 4.06 5.89 4.50
N TYR A 43 4.54 4.97 3.66
CA TYR A 43 5.62 4.04 4.02
C TYR A 43 6.91 4.21 3.20
N PHE A 44 6.89 4.96 2.10
CA PHE A 44 7.98 5.35 1.19
C PHE A 44 8.74 4.23 0.47
N HIS A 45 9.08 3.16 1.16
CA HIS A 45 9.92 2.06 0.68
C HIS A 45 9.10 0.82 0.36
N VAL A 46 7.95 1.01 -0.28
CA VAL A 46 7.06 -0.05 -0.78
C VAL A 46 6.16 0.54 -1.88
N ASN A 47 5.57 -0.32 -2.72
CA ASN A 47 4.63 0.08 -3.77
C ASN A 47 5.22 1.15 -4.73
N PHE A 48 6.37 0.88 -5.33
CA PHE A 48 7.10 1.83 -6.17
C PHE A 48 6.47 2.08 -7.53
N GLY A 49 5.69 1.12 -8.04
CA GLY A 49 4.86 1.34 -9.21
C GLY A 49 3.90 2.52 -8.97
N PHE A 50 3.47 3.14 -10.05
CA PHE A 50 2.48 4.22 -9.96
C PHE A 50 1.13 3.72 -10.47
N ASN A 51 1.04 3.57 -11.79
CA ASN A 51 -0.14 3.09 -12.50
C ASN A 51 -0.08 1.59 -12.86
N CYS A 52 0.91 0.86 -12.34
CA CYS A 52 1.16 -0.55 -12.67
C CYS A 52 1.77 -1.30 -11.49
N ALA A 53 0.92 -1.88 -10.64
CA ALA A 53 1.34 -2.68 -9.47
C ALA A 53 1.94 -4.05 -9.84
N LEU A 54 1.91 -4.44 -11.12
CA LEU A 54 2.47 -5.71 -11.57
C LEU A 54 3.98 -5.79 -11.32
N TRP A 55 4.69 -4.68 -11.47
CA TRP A 55 6.13 -4.65 -11.26
C TRP A 55 6.50 -4.87 -9.80
N ASP A 56 5.75 -4.31 -8.86
CA ASP A 56 5.94 -4.56 -7.44
C ASP A 56 5.68 -6.01 -7.04
N LYS A 57 4.70 -6.65 -7.67
CA LYS A 57 4.43 -8.08 -7.45
C LYS A 57 5.57 -8.95 -7.97
N ILE A 58 6.15 -8.60 -9.13
CA ILE A 58 7.26 -9.34 -9.74
C ILE A 58 8.55 -9.18 -8.91
N HIS A 59 8.84 -7.97 -8.44
CA HIS A 59 10.08 -7.66 -7.73
C HIS A 59 9.98 -7.82 -6.21
N GLY A 60 8.79 -8.17 -5.69
CA GLY A 60 8.57 -8.39 -4.26
C GLY A 60 8.51 -7.11 -3.43
N THR A 61 8.15 -5.97 -4.05
CA THR A 61 8.01 -4.66 -3.39
C THR A 61 6.56 -4.25 -3.17
N TYR A 62 5.61 -5.17 -3.40
CA TYR A 62 4.20 -4.97 -3.11
C TYR A 62 3.93 -5.16 -1.61
N ARG A 63 3.24 -4.21 -0.98
CA ARG A 63 2.96 -4.21 0.47
C ARG A 63 2.24 -5.49 0.92
N GLN A 64 2.76 -6.10 1.99
CA GLN A 64 2.23 -7.34 2.56
C GLN A 64 1.64 -7.09 3.96
N LYS A 65 0.62 -7.87 4.32
CA LYS A 65 -0.12 -7.68 5.58
C LYS A 65 0.67 -8.15 6.81
N ASP A 66 1.57 -9.09 6.61
CA ASP A 66 2.44 -9.77 7.58
C ASP A 66 3.84 -9.15 7.64
N LYS A 67 3.99 -7.92 7.15
CA LYS A 67 5.23 -7.16 7.22
C LYS A 67 4.99 -5.75 7.73
N VAL A 68 5.98 -5.20 8.41
CA VAL A 68 6.02 -3.83 8.92
C VAL A 68 6.84 -2.96 7.97
N TYR A 69 6.33 -1.77 7.70
CA TYR A 69 6.97 -0.78 6.84
C TYR A 69 7.01 0.57 7.56
N ASN A 70 8.04 1.36 7.29
CA ASN A 70 8.16 2.75 7.71
C ASN A 70 9.26 3.43 6.85
N GLU A 71 9.44 4.73 7.05
CA GLU A 71 10.46 5.55 6.38
C GLU A 71 11.91 5.04 6.54
N GLU A 72 12.19 4.22 7.55
CA GLU A 72 13.53 3.71 7.86
C GLU A 72 13.75 2.25 7.42
N ILE A 73 12.71 1.57 6.92
CA ILE A 73 12.80 0.19 6.42
C ILE A 73 12.91 0.20 4.90
N PHE A 74 14.15 0.14 4.42
CA PHE A 74 14.48 0.25 3.00
C PHE A 74 14.25 -1.05 2.21
N TYR A 75 14.43 -0.96 0.88
CA TYR A 75 14.48 -2.06 -0.08
C TYR A 75 13.17 -2.74 -0.47
N GLY A 76 12.00 -2.17 -0.12
CA GLY A 76 10.74 -2.66 -0.68
C GLY A 76 10.13 -3.87 0.04
N GLN A 77 10.91 -4.60 0.82
CA GLN A 77 10.49 -5.90 1.34
C GLN A 77 9.83 -5.82 2.72
N GLY A 78 10.01 -4.74 3.48
CA GLY A 78 9.49 -4.63 4.84
C GLY A 78 10.22 -5.55 5.83
N LYS A 79 9.99 -5.32 7.12
CA LYS A 79 10.48 -6.17 8.20
C LYS A 79 9.41 -7.20 8.55
N ASP A 80 9.80 -8.44 8.85
CA ASP A 80 8.82 -9.46 9.21
C ASP A 80 8.19 -9.15 10.58
N ILE A 81 6.87 -9.33 10.72
CA ILE A 81 6.17 -9.05 11.98
C ILE A 81 6.71 -9.88 13.15
N ASP A 82 7.32 -11.03 12.87
CA ASP A 82 7.90 -11.90 13.88
C ASP A 82 9.26 -11.39 14.41
N GLU A 83 9.92 -10.52 13.64
CA GLU A 83 11.22 -9.92 13.98
C GLU A 83 11.07 -8.52 14.62
N CYS A 84 9.85 -7.98 14.65
CA CYS A 84 9.56 -6.67 15.21
C CYS A 84 9.43 -6.69 16.72
N ASP A 85 9.89 -5.63 17.37
CA ASP A 85 9.60 -5.39 18.78
C ASP A 85 8.20 -4.79 18.99
N ALA A 86 7.76 -4.75 20.26
CA ALA A 86 6.42 -4.26 20.60
C ALA A 86 6.23 -2.77 20.26
N SER A 87 7.29 -1.96 20.25
CA SER A 87 7.22 -0.55 19.90
C SER A 87 7.04 -0.36 18.40
N GLU A 88 7.82 -1.09 17.59
CA GLU A 88 7.69 -1.11 16.13
C GLU A 88 6.28 -1.56 15.70
N LEU A 89 5.77 -2.63 16.31
CA LEU A 89 4.42 -3.14 16.05
C LEU A 89 3.33 -2.14 16.48
N ALA A 90 3.51 -1.45 17.62
CA ALA A 90 2.55 -0.45 18.08
C ALA A 90 2.50 0.77 17.13
N THR A 91 3.66 1.20 16.61
CA THR A 91 3.75 2.28 15.62
C THR A 91 3.09 1.86 14.30
N ASP A 92 3.42 0.68 13.76
CA ASP A 92 2.80 0.17 12.53
C ASP A 92 1.28 0.00 12.69
N LEU A 93 0.80 -0.39 13.87
CA LEU A 93 -0.62 -0.45 14.16
C LEU A 93 -1.28 0.94 14.08
N GLN A 94 -0.65 1.99 14.61
CA GLN A 94 -1.17 3.36 14.48
C GLN A 94 -1.22 3.80 13.02
N GLU A 95 -0.19 3.50 12.24
CA GLU A 95 -0.14 3.76 10.81
C GLU A 95 -1.30 3.07 10.08
N ARG A 96 -1.51 1.76 10.30
CA ARG A 96 -2.65 1.05 9.68
C ARG A 96 -4.00 1.60 10.11
N LEU A 97 -4.12 2.06 11.35
CA LEU A 97 -5.37 2.65 11.85
C LEU A 97 -5.65 4.00 11.19
N SER A 98 -4.62 4.79 10.87
CA SER A 98 -4.73 6.11 10.22
C SER A 98 -5.15 6.01 8.74
N GLU A 99 -4.90 4.88 8.08
CA GLU A 99 -5.27 4.64 6.68
C GLU A 99 -6.77 4.83 6.42
N ASN A 100 -7.13 5.36 5.26
CA ASN A 100 -8.52 5.55 4.86
C ASN A 100 -9.21 4.19 4.60
N LYS A 101 -10.17 3.80 5.44
CA LYS A 101 -10.95 2.56 5.28
C LYS A 101 -11.65 2.46 3.92
N LEU A 102 -12.15 3.58 3.40
CA LEU A 102 -12.85 3.57 2.11
C LEU A 102 -11.87 3.27 0.95
N ALA A 103 -10.58 3.56 1.12
CA ALA A 103 -9.54 3.30 0.13
C ALA A 103 -9.24 1.81 -0.09
N TYR A 104 -9.71 0.94 0.80
CA TYR A 104 -9.68 -0.51 0.63
C TYR A 104 -10.94 -1.07 -0.04
N ARG A 105 -10.84 -2.32 -0.50
CA ARG A 105 -12.00 -3.15 -0.90
C ARG A 105 -12.34 -4.12 0.22
N GLY A 106 -13.63 -4.29 0.50
CA GLY A 106 -14.09 -5.25 1.51
C GLY A 106 -13.46 -5.00 2.88
N ASN A 107 -12.91 -6.05 3.49
CA ASN A 107 -12.39 -6.04 4.86
C ASN A 107 -10.85 -6.05 4.93
N VAL A 108 -10.16 -5.70 3.84
CA VAL A 108 -8.69 -5.82 3.74
C VAL A 108 -7.98 -4.99 4.81
N LYS A 109 -8.49 -3.79 5.14
CA LYS A 109 -7.92 -2.96 6.21
C LYS A 109 -8.03 -3.66 7.56
N GLU A 110 -9.21 -4.17 7.89
CA GLU A 110 -9.47 -4.86 9.14
C GLU A 110 -8.57 -6.10 9.30
N GLU A 111 -8.38 -6.88 8.23
CA GLU A 111 -7.47 -8.02 8.23
C GLU A 111 -6.02 -7.61 8.50
N GLN A 112 -5.57 -6.49 7.90
CA GLN A 112 -4.21 -5.96 8.11
C GLN A 112 -4.00 -5.44 9.53
N VAL A 113 -4.99 -4.75 10.11
CA VAL A 113 -4.96 -4.28 11.49
C VAL A 113 -4.96 -5.47 12.46
N GLN A 114 -5.80 -6.46 12.21
CA GLN A 114 -5.91 -7.65 13.05
C GLN A 114 -4.62 -8.46 13.08
N ALA A 115 -3.88 -8.53 11.96
CA ALA A 115 -2.59 -9.22 11.91
C ALA A 115 -1.61 -8.66 12.96
N ILE A 116 -1.45 -7.34 13.03
CA ILE A 116 -0.55 -6.68 13.98
C ILE A 116 -1.11 -6.73 15.41
N ALA A 117 -2.40 -6.44 15.58
CA ALA A 117 -3.03 -6.46 16.90
C ALA A 117 -2.92 -7.85 17.57
N SER A 118 -3.07 -8.93 16.80
CA SER A 118 -2.91 -10.29 17.31
C SER A 118 -1.47 -10.61 17.74
N LYS A 119 -0.47 -9.99 17.11
CA LYS A 119 0.94 -10.15 17.45
C LYS A 119 1.31 -9.42 18.74
N LEU A 120 0.76 -8.22 18.96
CA LEU A 120 0.97 -7.43 20.18
C LEU A 120 0.32 -8.04 21.44
N GLN A 121 -0.70 -8.88 21.27
CA GLN A 121 -1.40 -9.54 22.39
C GLN A 121 -0.76 -10.87 22.84
N ARG A 122 0.24 -11.37 22.10
CA ARG A 122 0.97 -12.59 22.43
C ARG A 122 2.18 -12.27 23.30
#